data_AF-A0A0F3H0F3-F1
#
_entry.id   AF-A0A0F3H0F3-F1
#
_cell.length_a   1.000
_cell.length_b   1.000
_cell.length_c   1.000
_cell.angle_alpha   90.00
_cell.angle_beta   90.00
_cell.angle_gamma   90.00
#
_symmetry.space_group_name_H-M   'P 1'
#
loop_
_entity.id
_entity.type
_entity.pdbx_description
1 polymer ?
#
loop_
_entity_poly.entity_id
_entity_poly.type
_entity_poly.pdbx_seq_one_letter_code
_entity_poly.pdbx_strand_id
1 'polypeptide(L)'
;MRFETVAAAHTLWLVAALGVFYVLSVRLRGRALADFGTRALLHTASVNASMRHVKAALVIAALVFCTLALMRPQWGFHLEEVRQYSSDILIALDTSKSMLATDIKPNRLQMAQLAIGDFLKRLKGDRIGLIGFAGESFVFSPLTVDYGGFMFALNDLGVNSIPVGGTSIRSAIEEAVNLYAGNPSKDKTLILITDGEDHEGGALEAADKAKAAGVVIYTVGIGTREGELIQVPDESGGKAFVKDAAGGIVKTALDEETLKNISLTTGGAYVRAGGADLGLDLIYSDRLSRSEKKGAEEKMRKRSGCIRKSWVAASKKRMGALPPTPYKEGYGPSLPLQVAPGSLTSPARGPAPH
;
A
#
# COMPACT_ATOMS: atom_id res chain seq x y z
N MET A 1 -0.42 -13.97 -30.41
CA MET A 1 -1.36 -15.02 -29.97
C MET A 1 -0.59 -15.94 -29.05
N ARG A 2 -0.94 -16.02 -27.77
CA ARG A 2 -0.28 -16.92 -26.81
C ARG A 2 -1.25 -18.06 -26.48
N PHE A 3 -0.76 -19.29 -26.58
CA PHE A 3 -1.49 -20.49 -26.17
C PHE A 3 -1.05 -20.83 -24.74
N GLU A 4 -2.01 -20.98 -23.82
CA GLU A 4 -1.75 -21.21 -22.39
C GLU A 4 -1.13 -22.59 -22.14
N THR A 5 -1.45 -23.57 -22.99
CA THR A 5 -1.00 -24.96 -22.87
C THR A 5 -0.44 -25.46 -24.21
N VAL A 6 0.87 -25.33 -24.41
CA VAL A 6 1.56 -25.91 -25.59
C VAL A 6 1.35 -27.42 -25.68
N ALA A 7 1.16 -28.08 -24.53
CA ALA A 7 0.82 -29.51 -24.43
C ALA A 7 -0.50 -29.90 -25.13
N ALA A 8 -1.46 -28.97 -25.29
CA ALA A 8 -2.71 -29.24 -26.00
C ALA A 8 -2.50 -29.41 -27.51
N ALA A 9 -1.37 -28.99 -28.07
CA ALA A 9 -1.04 -29.20 -29.49
C ALA A 9 -0.97 -30.69 -29.85
N HIS A 10 -0.64 -31.56 -28.90
CA HIS A 10 -0.60 -33.01 -29.13
C HIS A 10 -2.00 -33.61 -29.41
N THR A 11 -3.07 -32.94 -28.98
CA THR A 11 -4.44 -33.41 -29.24
C THR A 11 -4.85 -33.30 -30.71
N LEU A 12 -4.18 -32.43 -31.50
CA LEU A 12 -4.39 -32.33 -32.95
C LEU A 12 -3.93 -33.59 -33.69
N TRP A 13 -2.85 -34.23 -33.23
CA TRP A 13 -2.39 -35.51 -33.80
C TRP A 13 -3.40 -36.63 -33.59
N LEU A 14 -4.11 -36.62 -32.46
CA LEU A 14 -5.14 -37.60 -32.14
C LEU A 14 -6.38 -37.41 -33.03
N VAL A 15 -6.78 -36.16 -33.30
CA VAL A 15 -7.86 -35.84 -34.26
C VAL A 15 -7.46 -36.24 -35.69
N ALA A 16 -6.21 -36.00 -36.09
CA ALA A 16 -5.70 -36.42 -37.40
C ALA A 16 -5.68 -37.95 -37.54
N ALA A 17 -5.23 -38.67 -36.51
CA ALA A 17 -5.22 -40.14 -36.48
C ALA A 17 -6.63 -40.73 -36.59
N LEU A 18 -7.62 -40.14 -35.91
CA LEU A 18 -9.04 -40.52 -36.03
C LEU A 18 -9.59 -40.28 -37.43
N GLY A 19 -9.21 -39.16 -38.07
CA GLY A 19 -9.59 -38.86 -39.46
C GLY A 19 -9.00 -39.87 -40.45
N VAL A 20 -7.72 -40.21 -40.29
CA VAL A 20 -7.04 -41.23 -41.12
C VAL A 20 -7.65 -42.62 -40.89
N PHE A 21 -7.93 -42.99 -39.63
CA PHE A 21 -8.62 -44.24 -39.30
C PHE A 21 -10.02 -44.31 -39.93
N TYR A 22 -10.78 -43.22 -39.93
CA TYR A 22 -12.07 -43.17 -40.58
C TYR A 22 -11.94 -43.39 -42.10
N VAL A 23 -11.02 -42.70 -42.78
CA VAL A 23 -10.78 -42.88 -44.23
C VAL A 23 -10.32 -44.31 -44.55
N LEU A 24 -9.41 -44.87 -43.75
CA LEU A 24 -8.98 -46.27 -43.88
C LEU A 24 -10.16 -47.23 -43.67
N SER A 25 -11.00 -47.03 -42.66
CA SER A 25 -12.16 -47.89 -42.40
C SER A 25 -13.18 -47.87 -43.54
N VAL A 26 -13.36 -46.72 -44.21
CA VAL A 26 -14.24 -46.58 -45.38
C VAL A 26 -13.61 -47.28 -46.59
N ARG A 27 -12.32 -47.09 -46.84
CA ARG A 27 -11.61 -47.73 -47.96
C ARG A 27 -11.48 -49.24 -47.78
N LEU A 28 -11.16 -49.71 -46.58
CA LEU A 28 -11.07 -51.13 -46.23
C LEU A 28 -12.44 -51.80 -46.29
N ARG A 29 -13.51 -51.13 -45.85
CA ARG A 29 -14.89 -51.63 -46.08
C ARG A 29 -15.25 -51.66 -47.56
N GLY A 30 -14.85 -50.67 -48.35
CA GLY A 30 -15.07 -50.67 -49.80
C GLY A 30 -14.37 -51.84 -50.50
N ARG A 31 -13.17 -52.19 -50.04
CA ARG A 31 -12.41 -53.37 -50.52
C ARG A 31 -13.02 -54.69 -50.03
N ALA A 32 -13.37 -54.79 -48.74
CA ALA A 32 -14.03 -55.97 -48.19
C ALA A 32 -15.42 -56.22 -48.82
N LEU A 33 -16.20 -55.17 -49.11
CA LEU A 33 -17.46 -55.31 -49.87
C LEU A 33 -17.23 -55.74 -51.33
N ALA A 34 -16.06 -55.46 -51.92
CA ALA A 34 -15.72 -55.93 -53.26
C ALA A 34 -15.32 -57.41 -53.26
N ASP A 35 -14.70 -57.90 -52.18
CA ASP A 35 -14.27 -59.29 -52.01
C ASP A 35 -15.42 -60.23 -51.62
N PHE A 36 -16.41 -59.77 -50.83
CA PHE A 36 -17.62 -60.54 -50.53
C PHE A 36 -18.65 -60.42 -51.67
N GLY A 37 -18.40 -61.16 -52.75
CA GLY A 37 -19.25 -61.27 -53.92
C GLY A 37 -20.61 -61.92 -53.65
N THR A 38 -21.57 -61.16 -53.12
CA THR A 38 -23.01 -61.44 -53.25
C THR A 38 -23.78 -60.12 -53.30
N ARG A 39 -24.11 -59.67 -54.52
CA ARG A 39 -24.89 -58.44 -54.77
C ARG A 39 -26.33 -58.47 -54.24
N ALA A 40 -26.76 -59.55 -53.60
CA ALA A 40 -28.15 -59.79 -53.19
C ALA A 40 -28.50 -59.38 -51.75
N LEU A 41 -27.53 -59.10 -50.86
CA LEU A 41 -27.81 -58.67 -49.48
C LEU A 41 -27.53 -57.18 -49.21
N LEU A 42 -27.09 -56.42 -50.22
CA LEU A 42 -26.71 -55.01 -50.04
C LEU A 42 -27.87 -54.01 -50.10
N HIS A 43 -29.08 -54.46 -50.45
CA HIS A 43 -30.26 -53.57 -50.54
C HIS A 43 -30.97 -53.34 -49.19
N THR A 44 -30.70 -54.12 -48.14
CA THR A 44 -31.29 -53.92 -46.80
C THR A 44 -30.47 -52.99 -45.92
N ALA A 45 -29.25 -52.65 -46.33
CA ALA A 45 -28.40 -51.67 -45.66
C ALA A 45 -28.35 -50.34 -46.45
N SER A 46 -29.50 -49.82 -46.91
CA SER A 46 -29.58 -48.49 -47.54
C SER A 46 -29.47 -47.37 -46.49
N VAL A 47 -28.40 -47.37 -45.69
CA VAL A 47 -28.03 -46.17 -44.97
C VAL A 47 -27.46 -45.22 -46.01
N ASN A 48 -28.27 -44.26 -46.43
CA ASN A 48 -27.97 -43.27 -47.46
C ASN A 48 -26.50 -42.81 -47.34
N ALA A 49 -25.66 -43.21 -48.30
CA ALA A 49 -24.21 -43.08 -48.18
C ALA A 49 -23.78 -41.62 -47.99
N SER A 50 -24.52 -40.69 -48.60
CA SER A 50 -24.37 -39.25 -48.41
C SER A 50 -24.54 -38.82 -46.95
N MET A 51 -25.59 -39.32 -46.28
CA MET A 51 -25.85 -39.00 -44.86
C MET A 51 -24.78 -39.55 -43.91
N ARG A 52 -24.10 -40.64 -44.28
CA ARG A 52 -22.98 -41.18 -43.50
C ARG A 52 -21.75 -40.26 -43.56
N HIS A 53 -21.48 -39.66 -44.72
CA HIS A 53 -20.39 -38.69 -44.86
C HIS A 53 -20.71 -37.38 -44.14
N VAL A 54 -21.96 -36.91 -44.20
CA VAL A 54 -22.41 -35.72 -43.46
C VAL A 54 -22.29 -35.93 -41.95
N LYS A 55 -22.75 -37.06 -41.42
CA LYS A 55 -22.60 -37.38 -39.99
C LYS A 55 -21.13 -37.43 -39.56
N ALA A 56 -20.25 -38.03 -40.36
CA ALA A 56 -18.83 -38.07 -40.05
C ALA A 56 -18.16 -36.69 -40.11
N ALA A 57 -18.51 -35.87 -41.09
CA ALA A 57 -18.02 -34.49 -41.19
C ALA A 57 -18.43 -33.66 -39.96
N LEU A 58 -19.67 -33.81 -39.48
CA LEU A 58 -20.15 -33.17 -38.26
C LEU A 58 -19.38 -33.61 -37.01
N VAL A 59 -19.08 -34.90 -36.87
CA VAL A 59 -18.29 -35.42 -35.73
C VAL A 59 -16.87 -34.88 -35.75
N ILE A 60 -16.23 -34.82 -36.91
CA ILE A 60 -14.88 -34.26 -37.07
C ILE A 60 -14.89 -32.76 -36.76
N ALA A 61 -15.87 -32.01 -37.28
CA ALA A 61 -16.02 -30.58 -37.00
C ALA A 61 -16.22 -30.31 -35.49
N ALA A 62 -17.04 -31.12 -34.81
CA ALA A 62 -17.25 -31.02 -33.37
C ALA A 62 -15.94 -31.25 -32.57
N LEU A 63 -15.14 -32.25 -32.96
CA LEU A 63 -13.82 -32.51 -32.35
C LEU A 63 -12.84 -31.33 -32.56
N VAL A 64 -12.84 -30.73 -33.76
CA VAL A 64 -12.03 -29.54 -34.04
C VAL A 64 -12.46 -28.35 -33.17
N PHE A 65 -13.76 -28.12 -32.99
CA PHE A 65 -14.23 -27.04 -32.11
C PHE A 65 -13.92 -27.29 -30.63
N CYS A 66 -14.03 -28.54 -30.16
CA CYS A 66 -13.65 -28.89 -28.78
C CYS A 66 -12.15 -28.67 -28.52
N THR A 67 -11.28 -29.03 -29.47
CA THR A 67 -9.83 -28.80 -29.35
C THR A 67 -9.49 -27.31 -29.38
N LEU A 68 -10.13 -26.52 -30.23
CA LEU A 68 -9.97 -25.05 -30.24
C LEU A 68 -10.43 -24.40 -28.92
N ALA A 69 -11.54 -24.89 -28.34
CA ALA A 69 -12.01 -24.43 -27.03
C ALA A 69 -11.01 -24.78 -25.91
N LEU A 70 -10.42 -25.97 -25.96
CA LEU A 70 -9.38 -26.43 -25.03
C LEU A 70 -8.07 -25.65 -25.17
N MET A 71 -7.69 -25.25 -26.38
CA MET A 71 -6.50 -24.41 -26.63
C MET A 71 -6.65 -23.00 -26.06
N ARG A 72 -7.88 -22.59 -25.71
CA ARG A 72 -8.23 -21.28 -25.12
C ARG A 72 -7.45 -20.14 -25.77
N PRO A 73 -7.66 -19.86 -27.07
CA PRO A 73 -6.95 -18.76 -27.74
C PRO A 73 -7.24 -17.44 -27.04
N GLN A 74 -6.21 -16.85 -26.40
CA GLN A 74 -6.35 -15.59 -25.67
C GLN A 74 -5.93 -14.42 -26.56
N TRP A 75 -6.76 -13.37 -26.64
CA TRP A 75 -6.56 -12.22 -27.52
C TRP A 75 -6.78 -10.85 -26.86
N GLY A 76 -5.76 -9.97 -27.00
CA GLY A 76 -5.70 -8.50 -26.80
C GLY A 76 -4.63 -8.11 -25.75
N PHE A 77 -4.70 -7.05 -24.92
CA PHE A 77 -3.79 -6.60 -23.80
C PHE A 77 -4.47 -6.00 -22.51
N HIS A 78 -4.61 -6.71 -21.35
CA HIS A 78 -5.27 -6.08 -20.17
C HIS A 78 -4.21 -5.29 -19.40
N LEU A 79 -4.22 -3.97 -19.60
CA LEU A 79 -3.46 -3.04 -18.77
C LEU A 79 -4.11 -3.03 -17.38
N GLU A 80 -3.61 -3.85 -16.47
CA GLU A 80 -3.85 -3.63 -15.06
C GLU A 80 -2.80 -2.62 -14.60
N GLU A 81 -3.23 -1.38 -14.44
CA GLU A 81 -2.39 -0.36 -13.83
C GLU A 81 -2.22 -0.70 -12.36
N VAL A 82 -1.22 -1.52 -12.01
CA VAL A 82 -0.73 -1.60 -10.64
C VAL A 82 0.01 -0.28 -10.38
N ARG A 83 -0.74 0.80 -10.14
CA ARG A 83 -0.22 2.05 -9.56
C ARG A 83 0.06 1.80 -8.08
N GLN A 84 1.06 0.99 -7.78
CA GLN A 84 1.66 1.00 -6.44
C GLN A 84 2.79 2.02 -6.47
N TYR A 85 2.43 3.30 -6.36
CA TYR A 85 3.37 4.31 -5.93
C TYR A 85 3.54 4.15 -4.41
N SER A 86 4.22 3.10 -3.97
CA SER A 86 4.64 2.99 -2.58
C SER A 86 5.88 3.85 -2.42
N SER A 87 5.71 5.05 -1.92
CA SER A 87 6.85 5.87 -1.55
C SER A 87 7.16 5.68 -0.07
N ASP A 88 8.39 6.00 0.28
CA ASP A 88 8.86 5.83 1.65
C ASP A 88 8.99 7.20 2.29
N ILE A 89 8.21 7.43 3.34
CA ILE A 89 8.17 8.69 4.07
C ILE A 89 8.72 8.43 5.48
N LEU A 90 9.82 9.07 5.83
CA LEU A 90 10.28 9.14 7.21
C LEU A 90 9.83 10.45 7.82
N ILE A 91 9.29 10.38 9.03
CA ILE A 91 8.93 11.55 9.83
C ILE A 91 9.94 11.61 10.97
N ALA A 92 10.72 12.69 11.00
CA ALA A 92 11.58 13.04 12.13
C ALA A 92 10.86 14.09 12.98
N LEU A 93 10.52 13.73 14.21
CA LEU A 93 9.81 14.58 15.15
C LEU A 93 10.73 15.00 16.30
N ASP A 94 10.81 16.31 16.52
CA ASP A 94 11.53 16.89 17.64
C ASP A 94 10.82 16.62 18.97
N THR A 95 11.58 16.16 19.96
CA THR A 95 11.12 15.85 21.32
C THR A 95 11.88 16.66 22.37
N SER A 96 12.58 17.70 21.98
CA SER A 96 13.25 18.59 22.92
C SER A 96 12.24 19.32 23.81
N LYS A 97 12.73 19.94 24.89
CA LYS A 97 11.86 20.63 25.86
C LYS A 97 11.14 21.83 25.25
N SER A 98 11.69 22.47 24.23
CA SER A 98 11.06 23.60 23.54
C SER A 98 9.74 23.21 22.87
N MET A 99 9.55 21.93 22.54
CA MET A 99 8.29 21.40 22.01
C MET A 99 7.14 21.33 23.04
N LEU A 100 7.40 21.62 24.32
CA LEU A 100 6.36 21.85 25.35
C LEU A 100 5.78 23.27 25.34
N ALA A 101 6.36 24.19 24.56
CA ALA A 101 5.83 25.53 24.42
C ALA A 101 4.36 25.49 23.96
N THR A 102 3.57 26.44 24.48
CA THR A 102 2.10 26.48 24.26
C THR A 102 1.65 27.66 23.41
N ASP A 103 2.58 28.18 22.60
CA ASP A 103 2.34 29.19 21.56
C ASP A 103 1.36 28.66 20.50
N ILE A 104 1.39 27.35 20.26
CA ILE A 104 0.35 26.62 19.55
C ILE A 104 -0.32 25.65 20.53
N LYS A 105 -1.66 25.74 20.64
CA LYS A 105 -2.43 24.91 21.57
C LYS A 105 -2.65 23.50 21.02
N PRO A 106 -2.55 22.44 21.85
CA PRO A 106 -2.25 22.46 23.29
C PRO A 106 -0.78 22.70 23.63
N ASN A 107 0.14 22.04 22.92
CA ASN A 107 1.57 22.36 22.86
C ASN A 107 2.12 21.95 21.47
N ARG A 108 3.35 22.39 21.14
CA ARG A 108 3.97 22.12 19.82
C ARG A 108 4.04 20.62 19.50
N LEU A 109 4.45 19.78 20.45
CA LEU A 109 4.58 18.33 20.26
C LEU A 109 3.24 17.64 19.99
N GLN A 110 2.23 17.90 20.81
CA GLN A 110 0.90 17.33 20.68
C GLN A 110 0.23 17.80 19.38
N MET A 111 0.45 19.05 18.99
CA MET A 111 -0.01 19.53 17.69
C MET A 111 0.67 18.80 16.54
N ALA A 112 1.96 18.50 16.65
CA ALA A 112 2.65 17.69 15.67
C ALA A 112 2.07 16.28 15.57
N GLN A 113 1.84 15.62 16.70
CA GLN A 113 1.24 14.28 16.75
C GLN A 113 -0.16 14.25 16.13
N LEU A 114 -1.01 15.22 16.44
CA LEU A 114 -2.36 15.34 15.87
C LEU A 114 -2.31 15.50 14.35
N ALA A 115 -1.48 16.41 13.86
CA ALA A 115 -1.36 16.67 12.43
C ALA A 115 -0.73 15.52 11.66
N ILE A 116 0.25 14.82 12.25
CA ILE A 116 0.78 13.57 11.68
C ILE A 116 -0.36 12.54 11.60
N GLY A 117 -1.16 12.37 12.66
CA GLY A 117 -2.29 11.44 12.65
C GLY A 117 -3.33 11.74 11.58
N ASP A 118 -3.59 13.02 11.30
CA ASP A 118 -4.45 13.44 10.19
C ASP A 118 -3.81 13.21 8.82
N PHE A 119 -2.50 13.45 8.71
CA PHE A 119 -1.72 13.15 7.51
C PHE A 119 -1.77 11.67 7.13
N LEU A 120 -1.69 10.75 8.11
CA LEU A 120 -1.75 9.31 7.84
C LEU A 120 -3.05 8.86 7.16
N LYS A 121 -4.19 9.52 7.46
CA LYS A 121 -5.50 9.19 6.86
C LYS A 121 -5.54 9.43 5.36
N ARG A 122 -4.59 10.21 4.82
CA ARG A 122 -4.52 10.57 3.39
C ARG A 122 -3.53 9.71 2.60
N LEU A 123 -2.64 9.00 3.29
CA LEU A 123 -1.67 8.11 2.66
C LEU A 123 -2.37 6.92 2.00
N LYS A 124 -1.85 6.49 0.85
CA LYS A 124 -2.48 5.44 0.04
C LYS A 124 -1.50 4.29 -0.20
N GLY A 125 -1.20 3.54 0.85
CA GLY A 125 -0.27 2.40 0.77
C GLY A 125 1.20 2.82 0.71
N ASP A 126 1.52 4.07 1.08
CA ASP A 126 2.88 4.53 1.32
C ASP A 126 3.45 3.87 2.59
N ARG A 127 4.77 3.63 2.60
CA ARG A 127 5.48 3.17 3.79
C ARG A 127 5.89 4.38 4.62
N ILE A 128 5.63 4.31 5.92
CA ILE A 128 5.96 5.36 6.88
C ILE A 128 6.92 4.86 7.94
N GLY A 129 7.81 5.72 8.41
CA GLY A 129 8.66 5.45 9.57
C GLY A 129 8.79 6.68 10.45
N LEU A 130 9.09 6.46 11.73
CA LEU A 130 9.14 7.48 12.77
C LEU A 130 10.53 7.51 13.40
N ILE A 131 11.14 8.69 13.39
CA ILE A 131 12.36 9.02 14.10
C ILE A 131 11.99 10.09 15.12
N GLY A 132 12.32 9.87 16.38
CA GLY A 132 12.27 10.90 17.41
C GLY A 132 13.67 11.43 17.62
N PHE A 133 13.83 12.74 17.81
CA PHE A 133 15.12 13.33 18.09
C PHE A 133 15.06 14.47 19.11
N ALA A 134 16.11 14.54 19.92
CA ALA A 134 16.44 15.66 20.81
C ALA A 134 17.96 15.89 20.65
N GLY A 135 18.79 15.73 21.69
CA GLY A 135 20.25 15.77 21.53
C GLY A 135 20.81 14.57 20.75
N GLU A 136 20.10 13.44 20.77
CA GLU A 136 20.34 12.27 19.93
C GLU A 136 19.06 11.87 19.20
N SER A 137 19.16 10.98 18.19
CA SER A 137 18.03 10.50 17.40
C SER A 137 17.86 8.98 17.53
N PHE A 138 16.61 8.52 17.62
CA PHE A 138 16.25 7.11 17.69
C PHE A 138 15.11 6.79 16.72
N VAL A 139 15.16 5.59 16.12
CA VAL A 139 14.09 5.06 15.29
C VAL A 139 13.04 4.40 16.17
N PHE A 140 11.85 5.01 16.26
CA PHE A 140 10.71 4.46 17.01
C PHE A 140 9.88 3.51 16.15
N SER A 141 9.80 3.77 14.85
CA SER A 141 9.09 2.91 13.90
C SER A 141 9.89 2.80 12.61
N PRO A 142 10.34 1.60 12.20
CA PRO A 142 10.95 1.41 10.89
C PRO A 142 9.89 1.58 9.79
N LEU A 143 10.34 1.67 8.53
CA LEU A 143 9.43 1.82 7.38
C LEU A 143 8.42 0.66 7.31
N THR A 144 7.15 0.99 7.53
CA THR A 144 6.03 0.05 7.57
C THR A 144 4.79 0.59 6.86
N VAL A 145 3.91 -0.31 6.43
CA VAL A 145 2.55 0.02 5.94
C VAL A 145 1.51 -0.06 7.05
N ASP A 146 1.90 -0.53 8.24
CA ASP A 146 1.02 -0.61 9.41
C ASP A 146 0.90 0.76 10.09
N TYR A 147 -0.09 1.53 9.65
CA TYR A 147 -0.42 2.83 10.23
C TYR A 147 -0.89 2.73 11.68
N GLY A 148 -1.46 1.61 12.11
CA GLY A 148 -1.89 1.40 13.50
C GLY A 148 -0.69 1.31 14.44
N GLY A 149 0.29 0.48 14.09
CA GLY A 149 1.55 0.36 14.83
C GLY A 149 2.35 1.67 14.87
N PHE A 150 2.40 2.39 13.75
CA PHE A 150 3.02 3.72 13.71
C PHE A 150 2.31 4.72 14.65
N MET A 151 0.97 4.76 14.65
CA MET A 151 0.21 5.66 15.53
C MET A 151 0.44 5.35 17.00
N PHE A 152 0.60 4.07 17.36
CA PHE A 152 0.94 3.68 18.72
C PHE A 152 2.31 4.25 19.13
N ALA A 153 3.33 4.08 18.29
CA ALA A 153 4.67 4.62 18.53
C ALA A 153 4.68 6.16 18.59
N LEU A 154 3.88 6.82 17.75
CA LEU A 154 3.75 8.28 17.75
C LEU A 154 3.13 8.82 19.04
N ASN A 155 2.12 8.14 19.57
CA ASN A 155 1.42 8.58 20.78
C ASN A 155 2.22 8.31 22.06
N ASP A 156 3.10 7.31 22.06
CA ASP A 156 4.03 7.02 23.17
C ASP A 156 5.21 8.00 23.21
N LEU A 157 5.43 8.71 22.10
CA LEU A 157 6.53 9.65 21.94
C LEU A 157 6.30 10.90 22.80
N GLY A 158 7.29 11.23 23.62
CA GLY A 158 7.24 12.34 24.57
C GLY A 158 8.61 12.99 24.76
N VAL A 159 8.63 14.11 25.48
CA VAL A 159 9.86 14.90 25.70
C VAL A 159 10.91 14.17 26.55
N ASN A 160 10.47 13.18 27.34
CA ASN A 160 11.33 12.34 28.15
C ASN A 160 11.68 11.01 27.46
N SER A 161 11.24 10.78 26.21
CA SER A 161 11.55 9.54 25.48
C SER A 161 13.03 9.45 25.11
N ILE A 162 13.72 10.58 24.99
CA ILE A 162 15.15 10.65 24.66
C ILE A 162 15.89 11.24 25.87
N PRO A 163 16.83 10.49 26.49
CA PRO A 163 17.53 10.94 27.70
C PRO A 163 18.43 12.16 27.47
N VAL A 164 19.02 12.26 26.27
CA VAL A 164 19.93 13.34 25.90
C VAL A 164 19.10 14.55 25.46
N GLY A 165 19.12 15.60 26.28
CA GLY A 165 18.49 16.87 25.96
C GLY A 165 19.23 17.66 24.89
N GLY A 166 18.64 18.76 24.43
CA GLY A 166 19.12 19.53 23.28
C GLY A 166 18.36 19.16 22.02
N THR A 167 18.87 19.65 20.88
CA THR A 167 18.26 19.46 19.57
C THR A 167 19.38 19.28 18.54
N SER A 168 19.46 18.09 17.96
CA SER A 168 20.43 17.68 16.96
C SER A 168 19.69 17.31 15.67
N ILE A 169 19.55 18.30 14.79
CA ILE A 169 18.94 18.08 13.48
C ILE A 169 19.85 17.19 12.61
N ARG A 170 21.17 17.33 12.77
CA ARG A 170 22.17 16.49 12.09
C ARG A 170 21.93 15.01 12.33
N SER A 171 21.78 14.58 13.60
CA SER A 171 21.61 13.16 13.91
C SER A 171 20.31 12.61 13.31
N ALA A 172 19.22 13.38 13.35
CA ALA A 172 17.96 12.99 12.73
C ALA A 172 18.08 12.75 11.20
N ILE A 173 18.82 13.64 10.51
CA ILE A 173 19.07 13.50 9.07
C ILE A 173 19.97 12.29 8.78
N GLU A 174 21.05 12.12 9.54
CA GLU A 174 21.97 10.98 9.37
C GLU A 174 21.26 9.64 9.62
N GLU A 175 20.41 9.57 10.65
CA GLU A 175 19.60 8.39 10.96
C GLU A 175 18.60 8.07 9.84
N ALA A 176 17.96 9.10 9.27
CA ALA A 176 17.08 8.93 8.12
C ALA A 176 17.82 8.38 6.89
N VAL A 177 19.02 8.90 6.61
CA VAL A 177 19.87 8.41 5.51
C VAL A 177 20.25 6.94 5.73
N ASN A 178 20.62 6.56 6.96
CA ASN A 178 20.95 5.19 7.32
C ASN A 178 19.76 4.24 7.13
N LEU A 179 18.58 4.63 7.59
CA LEU A 179 17.35 3.83 7.46
C LEU A 179 16.96 3.64 5.98
N TYR A 180 17.26 4.63 5.13
CA TYR A 180 17.10 4.55 3.68
C TYR A 180 18.20 3.78 2.94
N ALA A 181 19.40 3.64 3.51
CA ALA A 181 20.49 2.90 2.87
C ALA A 181 20.14 1.41 2.70
N GLY A 182 19.37 0.86 3.64
CA GLY A 182 18.85 -0.51 3.57
C GLY A 182 17.69 -0.72 2.58
N ASN A 183 17.16 0.34 1.95
CA ASN A 183 15.96 0.27 1.11
C ASN A 183 16.20 0.71 -0.34
N PRO A 184 15.83 -0.11 -1.35
CA PRO A 184 16.02 0.20 -2.77
C PRO A 184 14.96 1.18 -3.34
N SER A 185 14.18 1.86 -2.49
CA SER A 185 13.13 2.76 -2.95
C SER A 185 13.72 3.97 -3.68
N LYS A 186 13.07 4.38 -4.77
CA LYS A 186 13.49 5.52 -5.60
C LYS A 186 12.99 6.85 -5.05
N ASP A 187 11.90 6.86 -4.27
CA ASP A 187 11.32 8.06 -3.69
C ASP A 187 11.50 8.02 -2.16
N LYS A 188 12.60 8.64 -1.71
CA LYS A 188 13.04 8.76 -0.31
C LYS A 188 12.74 10.16 0.20
N THR A 189 11.82 10.28 1.14
CA THR A 189 11.35 11.58 1.65
C THR A 189 11.46 11.65 3.17
N LEU A 190 12.23 12.61 3.67
CA LEU A 190 12.25 12.94 5.09
C LEU A 190 11.36 14.17 5.34
N ILE A 191 10.44 14.07 6.29
CA ILE A 191 9.68 15.20 6.83
C ILE A 191 10.23 15.49 8.22
N LEU A 192 10.94 16.60 8.36
CA LEU A 192 11.51 17.07 9.62
C LEU A 192 10.53 18.06 10.27
N ILE A 193 10.12 17.78 11.51
CA ILE A 193 9.16 18.61 12.26
C ILE A 193 9.84 19.10 13.54
N THR A 194 10.10 20.40 13.63
CA THR A 194 10.89 21.03 14.71
C THR A 194 10.63 22.53 14.78
N ASP A 195 11.05 23.18 15.85
CA ASP A 195 11.16 24.65 15.95
C ASP A 195 12.48 25.20 15.38
N GLY A 196 13.37 24.34 14.88
CA GLY A 196 14.56 24.73 14.12
C GLY A 196 15.75 25.17 14.97
N GLU A 197 15.63 25.14 16.29
CA GLU A 197 16.73 25.49 17.20
C GLU A 197 17.79 24.38 17.22
N ASP A 198 18.80 24.45 16.36
CA ASP A 198 19.93 23.50 16.36
C ASP A 198 20.97 23.89 17.42
N HIS A 199 21.20 23.00 18.39
CA HIS A 199 22.16 23.20 19.47
C HIS A 199 23.51 22.52 19.22
N GLU A 200 23.54 21.51 18.35
CA GLU A 200 24.73 20.67 18.09
C GLU A 200 25.45 21.07 16.78
N GLY A 201 24.75 21.74 15.86
CA GLY A 201 25.29 22.20 14.59
C GLY A 201 25.46 21.09 13.55
N GLY A 202 25.92 21.50 12.36
CA GLY A 202 26.19 20.57 11.24
C GLY A 202 24.94 20.10 10.49
N ALA A 203 23.76 20.67 10.74
CA ALA A 203 22.53 20.31 10.03
C ALA A 203 22.61 20.51 8.51
N LEU A 204 23.30 21.56 8.05
CA LEU A 204 23.50 21.83 6.61
C LEU A 204 24.41 20.78 5.94
N GLU A 205 25.48 20.39 6.61
CA GLU A 205 26.40 19.35 6.13
C GLU A 205 25.68 17.99 6.03
N ALA A 206 24.81 17.69 7.00
CA ALA A 206 23.95 16.51 6.96
C ALA A 206 22.94 16.58 5.79
N ALA A 207 22.38 17.76 5.52
CA ALA A 207 21.48 17.97 4.39
C ALA A 207 22.20 17.72 3.05
N ASP A 208 23.46 18.13 2.91
CA ASP A 208 24.28 17.84 1.73
C ASP A 208 24.51 16.33 1.56
N LYS A 209 24.83 15.62 2.64
CA LYS A 209 24.93 14.14 2.62
C LYS A 209 23.60 13.49 2.21
N ALA A 210 22.49 13.98 2.74
CA ALA A 210 21.15 13.47 2.41
C ALA A 210 20.82 13.69 0.92
N LYS A 211 21.15 14.87 0.37
CA LYS A 211 21.03 15.16 -1.06
C LYS A 211 21.86 14.19 -1.90
N ALA A 212 23.10 13.91 -1.52
CA ALA A 212 23.97 12.96 -2.20
C ALA A 212 23.39 11.52 -2.16
N ALA A 213 22.70 11.17 -1.07
CA ALA A 213 21.98 9.90 -0.92
C ALA A 213 20.60 9.86 -1.64
N GLY A 214 20.19 10.95 -2.28
CA GLY A 214 18.91 11.08 -2.98
C GLY A 214 17.70 11.21 -2.05
N VAL A 215 17.91 11.63 -0.80
CA VAL A 215 16.83 11.90 0.17
C VAL A 215 16.40 13.35 0.04
N VAL A 216 15.10 13.56 -0.18
CA VAL A 216 14.49 14.90 -0.22
C VAL A 216 13.96 15.24 1.16
N ILE A 217 14.38 16.38 1.72
CA ILE A 217 13.97 16.82 3.06
C ILE A 217 12.93 17.94 2.94
N TYR A 218 11.76 17.70 3.50
CA TYR A 218 10.75 18.72 3.77
C TYR A 218 10.83 19.10 5.24
N THR A 219 10.76 20.39 5.52
CA THR A 219 10.88 20.90 6.90
C THR A 219 9.59 21.60 7.29
N VAL A 220 9.03 21.22 8.42
CA VAL A 220 7.84 21.83 9.02
C VAL A 220 8.26 22.55 10.29
N GLY A 221 8.23 23.86 10.24
CA GLY A 221 8.55 24.72 11.37
C GLY A 221 7.36 24.90 12.30
N ILE A 222 7.47 24.48 13.56
CA ILE A 222 6.43 24.67 14.57
C ILE A 222 6.83 25.77 15.54
N GLY A 223 5.99 26.79 15.65
CA GLY A 223 6.10 27.84 16.66
C GLY A 223 6.03 29.26 16.12
N THR A 224 6.29 30.22 17.00
CA THR A 224 6.32 31.65 16.70
C THR A 224 7.73 32.22 16.70
N ARG A 225 7.98 33.21 15.84
CA ARG A 225 9.25 33.97 15.83
C ARG A 225 9.41 34.87 17.04
N GLU A 226 8.28 35.29 17.62
CA GLU A 226 8.25 36.10 18.84
C GLU A 226 8.79 35.32 20.03
N GLY A 227 8.66 33.99 19.99
CA GLY A 227 9.13 33.04 20.98
C GLY A 227 8.27 32.98 22.23
N GLU A 228 8.30 31.84 22.90
CA GLU A 228 7.43 31.49 24.04
C GLU A 228 8.25 30.87 25.17
N LEU A 229 7.76 31.02 26.40
CA LEU A 229 8.42 30.44 27.57
C LEU A 229 8.04 28.97 27.70
N ILE A 230 9.03 28.13 28.01
CA ILE A 230 8.82 26.69 28.14
C ILE A 230 8.29 26.38 29.54
N GLN A 231 7.13 25.73 29.60
CA GLN A 231 6.53 25.26 30.86
C GLN A 231 6.71 23.75 30.99
N VAL A 232 7.26 23.31 32.12
CA VAL A 232 7.38 21.90 32.50
C VAL A 232 6.54 21.64 33.75
N PRO A 233 5.95 20.43 33.90
CA PRO A 233 5.33 20.02 35.14
C PRO A 233 6.36 20.04 36.27
N ASP A 234 6.02 20.68 37.40
CA ASP A 234 6.81 20.65 38.62
C ASP A 234 6.55 19.35 39.41
N GLU A 235 7.45 18.98 40.32
CA GLU A 235 7.31 17.80 41.18
C GLU A 235 6.03 17.84 42.05
N SER A 236 5.53 19.04 42.31
CA SER A 236 4.29 19.32 43.03
C SER A 236 3.02 19.29 42.18
N GLY A 237 3.14 19.00 40.87
CA GLY A 237 2.04 19.05 39.90
C GLY A 237 1.70 20.46 39.39
N GLY A 238 2.47 21.47 39.80
CA GLY A 238 2.39 22.84 39.27
C GLY A 238 3.03 22.98 37.88
N LYS A 239 3.00 24.19 37.32
CA LYS A 239 3.75 24.53 36.09
C LYS A 239 4.96 25.38 36.46
N ALA A 240 6.16 24.86 36.25
CA ALA A 240 7.40 25.59 36.39
C ALA A 240 7.95 25.99 35.02
N PHE A 241 8.68 27.09 34.94
CA PHE A 241 9.38 27.46 33.72
C PHE A 241 10.75 26.78 33.66
N VAL A 242 11.17 26.37 32.46
CA VAL A 242 12.53 25.87 32.24
C VAL A 242 13.51 27.01 32.48
N LYS A 243 14.52 26.75 33.32
CA LYS A 243 15.60 27.69 33.60
C LYS A 243 16.91 27.21 32.99
N ASP A 244 17.72 28.15 32.53
CA ASP A 244 19.09 27.89 32.11
C ASP A 244 20.02 27.67 33.31
N ALA A 245 21.29 27.37 33.05
CA ALA A 245 22.32 27.18 34.08
C ALA A 245 22.61 28.45 34.90
N ALA A 246 22.23 29.63 34.42
CA ALA A 246 22.35 30.91 35.10
C ALA A 246 21.07 31.28 35.90
N GLY A 247 20.03 30.44 35.86
CA GLY A 247 18.75 30.66 36.53
C GLY A 247 17.77 31.55 35.76
N GLY A 248 18.11 31.99 34.55
CA GLY A 248 17.25 32.73 33.64
C GLY A 248 16.17 31.85 33.02
N ILE A 249 15.01 32.41 32.70
CA ILE A 249 13.93 31.65 32.06
C ILE A 249 14.24 31.48 30.57
N VAL A 250 14.22 30.24 30.09
CA VAL A 250 14.48 29.92 28.69
C VAL A 250 13.28 30.31 27.82
N LYS A 251 13.56 31.06 26.77
CA LYS A 251 12.60 31.46 25.73
C LYS A 251 13.00 30.77 24.42
N THR A 252 12.08 30.01 23.83
CA THR A 252 12.29 29.34 22.54
C THR A 252 11.59 30.09 21.41
N ALA A 253 12.25 30.25 20.27
CA ALA A 253 11.72 30.89 19.07
C ALA A 253 11.98 30.03 17.83
N LEU A 254 11.05 30.09 16.88
CA LEU A 254 11.16 29.36 15.62
C LEU A 254 12.30 29.93 14.75
N ASP A 255 13.31 29.12 14.44
CA ASP A 255 14.34 29.43 13.45
C ASP A 255 13.91 28.92 12.06
N GLU A 256 13.26 29.80 11.30
CA GLU A 256 12.85 29.48 9.94
C GLU A 256 14.00 29.47 8.94
N GLU A 257 15.10 30.18 9.21
CA GLU A 257 16.19 30.36 8.26
C GLU A 257 16.94 29.04 8.08
N THR A 258 17.30 28.40 9.20
CA THR A 258 17.95 27.10 9.20
C THR A 258 17.09 26.04 8.51
N LEU A 259 15.78 25.98 8.79
CA LEU A 259 14.86 25.02 8.17
C LEU A 259 14.68 25.24 6.67
N LYS A 260 14.62 26.50 6.21
CA LYS A 260 14.59 26.82 4.77
C LYS A 260 15.87 26.37 4.08
N ASN A 261 17.03 26.63 4.68
CA ASN A 261 18.31 26.25 4.08
C ASN A 261 18.45 24.72 3.94
N ILE A 262 17.98 23.94 4.92
CA ILE A 262 17.98 22.46 4.87
C ILE A 262 17.07 21.95 3.73
N SER A 263 15.83 22.42 3.67
CA SER A 263 14.86 21.95 2.66
C SER A 263 15.27 22.36 1.24
N LEU A 264 15.77 23.59 1.05
CA LEU A 264 16.23 24.07 -0.26
C LEU A 264 17.46 23.30 -0.75
N THR A 265 18.41 22.99 0.13
CA THR A 265 19.62 22.22 -0.21
C THR A 265 19.27 20.87 -0.84
N THR A 266 18.27 20.18 -0.29
CA THR A 266 17.83 18.84 -0.74
C THR A 266 16.75 18.87 -1.84
N GLY A 267 16.24 20.05 -2.20
CA GLY A 267 15.21 20.22 -3.22
C GLY A 267 13.78 19.95 -2.75
N GLY A 268 13.56 19.94 -1.44
CA GLY A 268 12.24 19.89 -0.79
C GLY A 268 11.64 21.29 -0.60
N ALA A 269 10.72 21.41 0.35
CA ALA A 269 10.06 22.67 0.68
C ALA A 269 9.94 22.87 2.19
N TYR A 270 9.97 24.15 2.58
CA TYR A 270 9.68 24.59 3.94
C TYR A 270 8.21 24.96 4.07
N VAL A 271 7.57 24.48 5.14
CA VAL A 271 6.21 24.86 5.53
C VAL A 271 6.24 25.32 6.98
N ARG A 272 5.55 26.41 7.28
CA ARG A 272 5.34 26.85 8.66
C ARG A 272 3.99 26.33 9.15
N ALA A 273 3.98 25.73 10.33
CA ALA A 273 2.76 25.37 11.04
C ALA A 273 1.94 26.62 11.36
N GLY A 274 0.69 26.66 10.91
CA GLY A 274 -0.23 27.78 11.13
C GLY A 274 -1.55 27.31 11.71
N GLY A 275 -1.83 27.64 12.97
CA GLY A 275 -3.09 27.27 13.61
C GLY A 275 -3.22 25.75 13.82
N ALA A 276 -4.24 25.14 13.21
CA ALA A 276 -4.55 23.71 13.37
C ALA A 276 -3.93 22.81 12.28
N ASP A 277 -3.28 23.39 11.26
CA ASP A 277 -2.72 22.63 10.14
C ASP A 277 -1.19 22.83 10.07
N LEU A 278 -0.46 21.73 9.94
CA LEU A 278 0.98 21.72 9.70
C LEU A 278 1.32 21.92 8.21
N GLY A 279 0.33 21.91 7.32
CA GLY A 279 0.53 21.97 5.88
C GLY A 279 1.25 20.75 5.32
N LEU A 280 1.22 19.61 6.04
CA LEU A 280 1.70 18.32 5.56
C LEU A 280 1.01 17.90 4.25
N ASP A 281 -0.23 18.35 4.05
CA ASP A 281 -1.00 18.15 2.82
C ASP A 281 -0.37 18.83 1.60
N LEU A 282 0.24 20.01 1.79
CA LEU A 282 0.94 20.72 0.73
C LEU A 282 2.22 19.97 0.33
N ILE A 283 2.93 19.41 1.31
CA ILE A 283 4.11 18.57 1.08
C ILE A 283 3.72 17.30 0.30
N TYR A 284 2.64 16.64 0.71
CA TYR A 284 2.16 15.43 0.05
C TYR A 284 1.74 15.68 -1.40
N SER A 285 0.99 16.74 -1.64
CA SER A 285 0.50 17.09 -2.97
C SER A 285 1.63 17.53 -3.92
N ASP A 286 2.61 18.30 -3.46
CA ASP A 286 3.83 18.58 -4.21
C ASP A 286 4.54 17.27 -4.59
N ARG A 287 4.73 16.37 -3.63
CA ARG A 287 5.41 15.09 -3.88
C ARG A 287 4.65 14.21 -4.87
N LEU A 288 3.33 14.06 -4.70
CA LEU A 288 2.45 13.34 -5.63
C LEU A 288 2.61 13.87 -7.05
N SER A 289 2.62 15.19 -7.22
CA SER A 289 2.78 15.80 -8.54
C SER A 289 4.15 15.48 -9.18
N ARG A 290 5.21 15.39 -8.37
CA ARG A 290 6.56 15.03 -8.83
C ARG A 290 6.67 13.55 -9.16
N SER A 291 6.12 12.67 -8.33
CA SER A 291 6.17 11.22 -8.55
C SER A 291 5.30 10.79 -9.74
N GLU A 292 4.14 11.44 -9.96
CA GLU A 292 3.31 11.21 -11.13
C GLU A 292 4.03 11.57 -12.44
N LYS A 293 4.78 12.68 -12.47
CA LYS A 293 5.58 13.08 -13.64
C LYS A 293 6.68 12.05 -13.94
N LYS A 294 7.45 11.63 -12.93
CA LYS A 294 8.49 10.60 -13.08
C LYS A 294 7.92 9.25 -13.53
N GLY A 295 6.78 8.85 -12.95
CA GLY A 295 6.10 7.59 -13.30
C GLY A 295 5.50 7.59 -14.70
N ALA A 296 5.00 8.72 -15.19
CA ALA A 296 4.52 8.87 -16.56
C ALA A 296 5.65 8.73 -17.60
N GLU A 297 6.81 9.33 -17.32
CA GLU A 297 8.01 9.17 -18.16
C GLU A 297 8.53 7.72 -18.15
N GLU A 298 8.48 7.03 -17.00
CA GLU A 298 8.93 5.64 -16.89
C GLU A 298 7.94 4.64 -17.55
N LYS A 299 6.62 4.89 -17.45
CA LYS A 299 5.57 4.10 -18.14
C LYS A 299 5.62 4.21 -19.66
N MET A 300 6.03 5.34 -20.22
CA MET A 300 6.29 5.45 -21.65
C MET A 300 7.41 4.52 -22.13
N ARG A 301 8.21 3.92 -21.23
CA ARG A 301 9.37 3.10 -21.60
C ARG A 301 9.18 1.58 -21.58
N LYS A 302 8.11 0.95 -21.01
CA LYS A 302 7.99 -0.54 -21.01
C LYS A 302 6.57 -1.15 -20.99
N ARG A 303 6.38 -2.06 -21.97
CA ARG A 303 5.63 -3.34 -22.04
C ARG A 303 4.22 -3.42 -22.66
N SER A 304 4.18 -4.19 -23.75
CA SER A 304 3.00 -4.86 -24.32
C SER A 304 2.69 -6.17 -23.54
N GLY A 305 1.63 -6.26 -22.72
CA GLY A 305 1.05 -7.52 -22.12
C GLY A 305 -0.47 -7.82 -22.32
N CYS A 306 -0.83 -9.07 -22.72
CA CYS A 306 -2.03 -9.56 -23.47
C CYS A 306 -3.43 -9.61 -22.71
N ILE A 307 -4.61 -9.48 -23.39
CA ILE A 307 -6.04 -9.39 -22.97
C ILE A 307 -6.52 -10.83 -23.08
N ARG A 308 -7.37 -11.17 -22.13
CA ARG A 308 -8.23 -12.33 -22.12
C ARG A 308 -9.63 -11.95 -22.59
N LYS A 309 -9.94 -12.04 -23.90
CA LYS A 309 -11.32 -11.95 -24.40
C LYS A 309 -11.90 -13.36 -24.43
N SER A 310 -12.50 -13.76 -23.32
CA SER A 310 -13.32 -14.97 -23.28
C SER A 310 -14.66 -14.67 -23.96
N TRP A 311 -14.90 -15.28 -25.13
CA TRP A 311 -16.14 -15.13 -25.90
C TRP A 311 -17.41 -15.58 -25.14
N VAL A 312 -17.26 -16.32 -24.03
CA VAL A 312 -18.37 -16.80 -23.21
C VAL A 312 -19.04 -15.66 -22.41
N ALA A 313 -18.33 -14.57 -22.08
CA ALA A 313 -18.89 -13.46 -21.30
C ALA A 313 -19.76 -12.49 -22.12
N ALA A 314 -19.58 -12.44 -23.45
CA ALA A 314 -20.34 -11.54 -24.33
C ALA A 314 -21.81 -11.98 -24.49
N SER A 315 -22.12 -13.26 -24.27
CA SER A 315 -23.50 -13.77 -24.25
C SER A 315 -24.23 -13.43 -22.95
N LYS A 316 -23.53 -13.39 -21.80
CA LYS A 316 -24.14 -13.12 -20.49
C LYS A 316 -24.49 -11.64 -20.27
N LYS A 317 -23.86 -10.72 -21.00
CA LYS A 317 -24.15 -9.27 -20.92
C LYS A 317 -25.39 -8.83 -21.72
N ARG A 318 -26.03 -9.75 -22.46
CA ARG A 318 -27.25 -9.49 -23.23
C ARG A 318 -28.54 -9.98 -22.56
N MET A 319 -28.45 -10.63 -21.40
CA MET A 319 -29.60 -10.94 -20.55
C MET A 319 -29.43 -10.20 -19.23
N GLY A 320 -30.42 -9.36 -18.90
CA GLY A 320 -30.36 -8.39 -17.81
C GLY A 320 -29.89 -9.00 -16.49
N ALA A 321 -28.83 -8.44 -15.94
CA ALA A 321 -28.49 -8.60 -14.55
C ALA A 321 -28.84 -7.29 -13.85
N LEU A 322 -29.80 -7.36 -12.91
CA LEU A 322 -30.12 -6.26 -11.99
C LEU A 322 -28.85 -5.78 -11.27
N PRO A 323 -28.76 -4.48 -10.92
CA PRO A 323 -27.65 -3.99 -10.13
C PRO A 323 -27.62 -4.67 -8.74
N PRO A 324 -26.44 -5.04 -8.21
CA PRO A 324 -26.35 -5.54 -6.85
C PRO A 324 -26.72 -4.43 -5.87
N THR A 325 -27.65 -4.73 -4.96
CA THR A 325 -27.98 -3.88 -3.82
C THR A 325 -26.78 -3.74 -2.89
N PRO A 326 -26.61 -2.59 -2.22
CA PRO A 326 -25.50 -2.39 -1.30
C PRO A 326 -25.68 -3.29 -0.08
N TYR A 327 -24.70 -4.18 0.13
CA TYR A 327 -24.60 -5.04 1.31
C TYR A 327 -24.30 -4.18 2.54
N LYS A 328 -25.28 -4.04 3.43
CA LYS A 328 -25.12 -3.47 4.77
C LYS A 328 -24.57 -4.55 5.70
N GLU A 329 -23.36 -4.35 6.21
CA GLU A 329 -22.83 -5.09 7.35
C GLU A 329 -23.52 -4.60 8.62
N GLY A 330 -24.25 -5.50 9.29
CA GLY A 330 -24.97 -5.20 10.53
C GLY A 330 -25.18 -6.47 11.35
N TYR A 331 -24.41 -6.57 12.44
CA TYR A 331 -24.65 -7.30 13.69
C TYR A 331 -25.37 -8.66 13.64
N GLY A 332 -24.63 -9.72 13.98
CA GLY A 332 -25.17 -11.05 14.21
C GLY A 332 -26.04 -11.15 15.48
N PRO A 333 -27.06 -12.03 15.51
CA PRO A 333 -27.85 -12.27 16.70
C PRO A 333 -27.17 -13.31 17.61
N SER A 334 -27.06 -12.97 18.89
CA SER A 334 -26.74 -13.85 20.01
C SER A 334 -27.83 -14.92 20.19
N LEU A 335 -27.43 -16.19 20.27
CA LEU A 335 -28.28 -17.32 20.66
C LEU A 335 -28.67 -17.22 22.15
N PRO A 336 -29.89 -17.63 22.53
CA PRO A 336 -30.33 -17.64 23.92
C PRO A 336 -29.88 -18.94 24.61
N LEU A 337 -29.17 -18.81 25.72
CA LEU A 337 -28.91 -19.90 26.66
C LEU A 337 -30.01 -19.90 27.72
N GLN A 338 -30.76 -20.98 27.73
CA GLN A 338 -31.90 -21.29 28.59
C GLN A 338 -31.39 -21.67 29.98
N VAL A 339 -31.79 -20.94 31.03
CA VAL A 339 -31.53 -21.32 32.44
C VAL A 339 -32.86 -21.40 33.18
N ALA A 340 -33.09 -22.54 33.82
CA ALA A 340 -34.28 -22.88 34.62
C ALA A 340 -34.32 -22.14 35.98
N PRO A 341 -35.48 -22.07 36.67
CA PRO A 341 -35.68 -21.17 37.80
C PRO A 341 -35.55 -21.84 39.19
N GLY A 342 -35.29 -21.00 40.21
CA GLY A 342 -35.47 -21.26 41.64
C GLY A 342 -34.13 -21.35 42.40
N SER A 343 -33.90 -20.73 43.56
CA SER A 343 -34.73 -19.96 44.48
C SER A 343 -33.80 -19.30 45.53
N LEU A 344 -34.10 -18.04 45.88
CA LEU A 344 -33.93 -17.35 47.19
C LEU A 344 -32.80 -17.82 48.14
N THR A 345 -31.87 -16.93 48.49
CA THR A 345 -31.84 -16.19 49.78
C THR A 345 -30.51 -15.41 49.96
N SER A 346 -30.66 -14.16 50.43
CA SER A 346 -29.64 -13.27 51.04
C SER A 346 -29.20 -13.83 52.43
N PRO A 347 -28.25 -13.28 53.23
CA PRO A 347 -27.57 -11.98 53.10
C PRO A 347 -26.07 -11.89 53.56
N ALA A 348 -25.47 -10.73 53.24
CA ALA A 348 -24.54 -9.90 54.02
C ALA A 348 -23.46 -10.50 54.94
N ARG A 349 -22.19 -10.13 54.69
CA ARG A 349 -21.29 -9.34 55.59
C ARG A 349 -19.86 -9.32 55.02
N GLY A 350 -19.20 -8.15 55.00
CA GLY A 350 -17.74 -8.05 54.93
C GLY A 350 -17.09 -8.41 56.28
N PRO A 351 -15.82 -8.03 56.58
CA PRO A 351 -14.76 -7.42 55.76
C PRO A 351 -13.47 -8.28 55.74
N ALA A 352 -12.38 -7.72 55.19
CA ALA A 352 -10.96 -8.16 55.28
C ALA A 352 -10.48 -8.36 56.76
N PRO A 353 -9.23 -8.76 57.09
CA PRO A 353 -8.01 -8.99 56.27
C PRO A 353 -7.20 -10.26 56.66
N HIS A 354 -6.03 -10.47 56.03
CA HIS A 354 -4.76 -10.78 56.72
C HIS A 354 -3.57 -10.49 55.80
#